data_AF-A0A7N0UH54-F1
#
_entry.id   AF-A0A7N0UH54-F1
#
_cell.length_a   1.000
_cell.length_b   1.000
_cell.length_c   1.000
_cell.angle_alpha   90.00
_cell.angle_beta   90.00
_cell.angle_gamma   90.00
#
_symmetry.space_group_name_H-M   'P 1'
#
loop_
_entity.id
_entity.type
_entity.pdbx_description
1 polymer ?
#
loop_
_entity_poly.entity_id
_entity_poly.type
_entity_poly.pdbx_seq_one_letter_code
_entity_poly.pdbx_strand_id
1 'polypeptide(L)'
;MGQSAAVWDHQASMEIVKDFNGIDQVLLRNPQGASARVSLHGGQVTSWRNAHGEELLFTSTKAIFKPPKAMRGGIPICFPQFGNCGALEQHGFARNKLWKIDENPPHLPLSDSQGNSFVDLILKPSEEDLKFWPHIFEFRLRVSLATDGRLTLISRIRNINGKPFNFSFACHAYLSVSDISEVRVEGLETLDYIDNLFQKERFTEQGDALTFESEVDRVYVSSPSMVAVIDHEKKRTFVIRKEGLPDVVVWNPWEKKSKAMPDFGDEEYKQMLCVDGAIIEKPVTLKPGEEWTGRFELSVVPSSFCSDLLDPGHHHF
;
A
#
# COMPACT_ATOMS: atom_id res chain seq x y z
N MET A 1 -33.74 -26.86 -14.25
CA MET A 1 -33.07 -27.17 -12.98
C MET A 1 -32.12 -26.02 -12.69
N GLY A 2 -32.52 -25.10 -11.80
CA GLY A 2 -31.76 -23.89 -11.52
C GLY A 2 -30.56 -24.21 -10.63
N GLN A 3 -29.36 -23.86 -11.08
CA GLN A 3 -28.18 -23.84 -10.22
C GLN A 3 -28.35 -22.70 -9.23
N SER A 4 -28.58 -23.05 -7.96
CA SER A 4 -28.48 -22.13 -6.84
C SER A 4 -27.01 -21.77 -6.66
N ALA A 5 -26.61 -20.59 -7.10
CA ALA A 5 -25.34 -20.00 -6.71
C ALA A 5 -25.41 -19.81 -5.19
N ALA A 6 -24.58 -20.55 -4.44
CA ALA A 6 -24.45 -20.37 -3.01
C ALA A 6 -24.05 -18.92 -2.74
N VAL A 7 -24.96 -18.14 -2.16
CA VAL A 7 -24.66 -16.81 -1.64
C VAL A 7 -23.67 -17.02 -0.50
N TRP A 8 -22.39 -16.81 -0.78
CA TRP A 8 -21.33 -16.93 0.21
C TRP A 8 -21.52 -15.83 1.25
N ASP A 9 -21.66 -16.23 2.51
CA ASP A 9 -21.92 -15.31 3.61
C ASP A 9 -20.66 -14.48 3.88
N HIS A 10 -20.73 -13.17 3.60
CA HIS A 10 -19.60 -12.25 3.77
C HIS A 10 -19.09 -12.23 5.22
N GLN A 11 -19.98 -12.48 6.19
CA GLN A 11 -19.64 -12.49 7.62
C GLN A 11 -18.82 -13.72 8.04
N ALA A 12 -18.81 -14.79 7.25
CA ALA A 12 -18.01 -15.99 7.49
C ALA A 12 -16.55 -15.89 6.98
N SER A 13 -16.16 -14.77 6.36
CA SER A 13 -14.86 -14.58 5.70
C SER A 13 -13.87 -13.70 6.47
N MET A 14 -14.32 -13.09 7.57
CA MET A 14 -13.55 -12.16 8.40
C MET A 14 -13.43 -12.70 9.84
N GLU A 15 -12.21 -12.79 10.35
CA GLU A 15 -11.93 -13.21 11.72
C GLU A 15 -11.12 -12.12 12.44
N ILE A 16 -11.50 -11.75 13.66
CA ILE A 16 -10.70 -10.85 14.51
C ILE A 16 -9.84 -11.71 15.43
N VAL A 17 -8.52 -11.55 15.32
CA VAL A 17 -7.51 -12.24 16.12
C VAL A 17 -6.65 -11.23 16.85
N LYS A 18 -6.07 -11.60 17.99
CA LYS A 18 -5.07 -10.77 18.68
C LYS A 18 -3.67 -11.25 18.34
N ASP A 19 -2.75 -10.32 18.12
CA ASP A 19 -1.33 -10.65 18.06
C ASP A 19 -0.73 -10.88 19.46
N PHE A 20 0.55 -11.21 19.51
CA PHE A 20 1.26 -11.50 20.75
C PHE A 20 1.36 -10.29 21.70
N ASN A 21 1.12 -9.06 21.20
CA ASN A 21 1.04 -7.84 22.00
C ASN A 21 -0.40 -7.46 22.37
N GLY A 22 -1.39 -8.30 22.00
CA GLY A 22 -2.81 -8.10 22.28
C GLY A 22 -3.51 -7.13 21.33
N ILE A 23 -2.85 -6.69 20.25
CA ILE A 23 -3.43 -5.80 19.24
C ILE A 23 -4.36 -6.61 18.34
N ASP A 24 -5.57 -6.10 18.15
CA ASP A 24 -6.54 -6.72 17.25
C ASP A 24 -6.06 -6.62 15.80
N GLN A 25 -6.22 -7.72 15.08
CA GLN A 25 -5.93 -7.87 13.68
C GLN A 25 -7.12 -8.55 13.01
N VAL A 26 -7.44 -8.13 11.80
CA VAL A 26 -8.52 -8.68 11.00
C VAL A 26 -7.91 -9.59 9.95
N LEU A 27 -8.34 -10.85 9.93
CA LEU A 27 -7.96 -11.84 8.95
C LEU A 27 -9.06 -11.97 7.90
N LEU A 28 -8.73 -11.60 6.67
CA LEU A 28 -9.57 -11.78 5.49
C LEU A 28 -9.17 -13.08 4.79
N ARG A 29 -10.15 -13.88 4.39
CA ARG A 29 -9.94 -15.10 3.60
C ARG A 29 -10.87 -15.11 2.41
N ASN A 30 -10.37 -15.57 1.26
CA ASN A 30 -11.23 -15.80 0.10
C ASN A 30 -11.51 -17.31 -0.09
N PRO A 31 -12.54 -17.67 -0.88
CA PRO A 31 -12.88 -19.08 -1.13
C PRO A 31 -11.80 -19.89 -1.85
N GLN A 32 -10.85 -19.22 -2.53
CA GLN A 32 -9.75 -19.87 -3.26
C GLN A 32 -8.52 -20.13 -2.38
N GLY A 33 -8.54 -19.75 -1.10
CA GLY A 33 -7.46 -20.00 -0.14
C GLY A 33 -6.47 -18.86 0.04
N ALA A 34 -6.60 -17.75 -0.69
CA ALA A 34 -5.82 -16.54 -0.42
C ALA A 34 -6.24 -15.93 0.92
N SER A 35 -5.32 -15.20 1.56
CA SER A 35 -5.60 -14.51 2.82
C SER A 35 -4.86 -13.19 2.95
N ALA A 36 -5.40 -12.27 3.74
CA ALA A 36 -4.73 -11.03 4.09
C ALA A 36 -4.96 -10.72 5.57
N ARG A 37 -3.97 -10.15 6.24
CA ARG A 37 -4.06 -9.74 7.64
C ARG A 37 -3.89 -8.24 7.77
N VAL A 38 -4.80 -7.59 8.50
CA VAL A 38 -4.84 -6.15 8.70
C VAL A 38 -4.75 -5.84 10.19
N SER A 39 -3.70 -5.19 10.64
CA SER A 39 -3.59 -4.73 12.03
C SER A 39 -4.40 -3.47 12.25
N LEU A 40 -5.16 -3.42 13.35
CA LEU A 40 -5.81 -2.17 13.76
C LEU A 40 -4.76 -1.11 14.16
N HIS A 41 -3.56 -1.51 14.57
CA HIS A 41 -2.46 -0.56 14.71
C HIS A 41 -1.95 -0.16 13.32
N GLY A 42 -2.05 1.13 13.03
CA GLY A 42 -1.68 1.73 11.76
C GLY A 42 -2.66 1.52 10.61
N GLY A 43 -3.73 0.74 10.80
CA GLY A 43 -4.61 0.31 9.70
C GLY A 43 -3.81 -0.45 8.64
N GLN A 44 -2.81 -1.20 9.09
CA GLN A 44 -1.71 -1.67 8.26
C GLN A 44 -1.97 -3.10 7.80
N VAL A 45 -1.91 -3.35 6.49
CA VAL A 45 -1.85 -4.73 5.98
C VAL A 45 -0.49 -5.31 6.35
N THR A 46 -0.47 -6.40 7.12
CA THR A 46 0.76 -7.01 7.64
C THR A 46 1.14 -8.32 6.94
N SER A 47 0.20 -8.94 6.23
CA SER A 47 0.42 -10.16 5.45
C SER A 47 -0.59 -10.23 4.31
N TRP A 48 -0.14 -10.75 3.17
CA TRP A 48 -0.98 -11.06 2.01
C TRP A 48 -0.43 -12.33 1.37
N ARG A 49 -1.24 -13.39 1.37
CA ARG A 49 -0.85 -14.71 0.88
C ARG A 49 -1.72 -15.13 -0.30
N ASN A 50 -1.09 -15.71 -1.31
CA ASN A 50 -1.80 -16.32 -2.42
C ASN A 50 -2.50 -17.64 -2.00
N ALA A 51 -3.25 -18.23 -2.93
CA ALA A 51 -3.95 -19.51 -2.73
C ALA A 51 -3.03 -20.69 -2.36
N HIS A 52 -1.73 -20.59 -2.66
CA HIS A 52 -0.72 -21.60 -2.30
C HIS A 52 -0.06 -21.34 -0.94
N GLY A 53 -0.49 -20.29 -0.22
CA GLY A 53 0.06 -19.91 1.08
C GLY A 53 1.37 -19.14 1.03
N GLU A 54 1.86 -18.80 -0.17
CA GLU A 54 3.08 -17.98 -0.34
C GLU A 54 2.83 -16.56 0.15
N GLU A 55 3.75 -16.02 0.96
CA GLU A 55 3.72 -14.63 1.40
C GLU A 55 4.17 -13.70 0.27
N LEU A 56 3.38 -12.66 0.02
CA LEU A 56 3.57 -11.70 -1.05
C LEU A 56 4.08 -10.34 -0.55
N LEU A 57 3.94 -10.07 0.75
CA LEU A 57 4.46 -8.87 1.38
C LEU A 57 5.65 -9.19 2.27
N PHE A 58 6.69 -8.37 2.18
CA PHE A 58 7.84 -8.46 3.06
C PHE A 58 7.51 -7.86 4.43
N THR A 59 7.89 -8.56 5.50
CA THR A 59 7.96 -8.01 6.86
C THR A 59 9.30 -8.38 7.47
N SER A 60 9.98 -7.38 8.03
CA SER A 60 11.29 -7.57 8.66
C SER A 60 11.18 -8.55 9.83
N THR A 61 12.15 -9.45 9.94
CA THR A 61 12.27 -10.36 11.09
C THR A 61 12.62 -9.63 12.39
N LYS A 62 13.18 -8.41 12.29
CA LYS A 62 13.44 -7.50 13.42
C LYS A 62 12.32 -6.47 13.64
N ALA A 63 11.20 -6.59 12.92
CA ALA A 63 10.10 -5.64 13.06
C ALA A 63 9.59 -5.59 14.51
N ILE A 64 9.37 -4.37 15.01
CA ILE A 64 8.83 -4.14 16.34
C ILE A 64 7.32 -4.01 16.23
N PHE A 65 6.59 -5.02 16.71
CA PHE A 65 5.12 -5.07 16.66
C PHE A 65 4.44 -4.33 17.83
N LYS A 66 5.12 -3.33 18.41
CA LYS A 66 4.68 -2.65 19.63
C LYS A 66 4.38 -1.17 19.36
N PRO A 67 3.13 -0.71 19.62
CA PRO A 67 2.81 0.72 19.56
C PRO A 67 3.74 1.55 20.47
N PRO A 68 4.03 2.82 20.10
CA PRO A 68 3.43 3.58 18.99
C PRO A 68 4.20 3.49 17.68
N LYS A 69 5.26 2.68 17.57
CA LYS A 69 6.09 2.63 16.36
C LYS A 69 5.42 1.79 15.28
N ALA A 70 5.30 2.34 14.07
CA ALA A 70 4.86 1.59 12.89
C ALA A 70 5.71 0.33 12.67
N MET A 71 5.06 -0.72 12.17
CA MET A 71 5.70 -1.99 11.88
C MET A 71 6.51 -1.90 10.59
N ARG A 72 7.72 -2.49 10.58
CA ARG A 72 8.60 -2.56 9.42
C ARG A 72 8.19 -3.66 8.44
N GLY A 73 7.36 -3.32 7.47
CA GLY A 73 6.88 -4.25 6.44
C GLY A 73 5.40 -4.11 6.12
N GLY A 74 4.87 -5.00 5.28
CA GLY A 74 3.48 -4.95 4.87
C GLY A 74 3.17 -3.69 4.05
N ILE A 75 2.08 -2.99 4.39
CA ILE A 75 1.68 -1.75 3.72
C ILE A 75 1.38 -0.65 4.76
N PRO A 76 2.39 0.05 5.32
CA PRO A 76 2.16 1.21 6.17
C PRO A 76 1.46 2.35 5.41
N ILE A 77 0.57 3.05 6.10
CA ILE A 77 -0.13 4.22 5.56
C ILE A 77 0.61 5.51 5.97
N CYS A 78 1.10 6.25 4.97
CA CYS A 78 1.73 7.55 5.17
C CYS A 78 0.68 8.64 5.05
N PHE A 79 0.31 9.28 6.16
CA PHE A 79 -0.65 10.39 6.19
C PHE A 79 -0.46 11.21 7.48
N PRO A 80 -0.58 12.55 7.43
CA PRO A 80 -0.85 13.41 6.26
C PRO A 80 0.43 13.87 5.52
N GLN A 81 1.55 13.21 5.78
CA GLN A 81 2.86 13.57 5.24
C GLN A 81 3.57 12.35 4.67
N PHE A 82 4.27 12.50 3.55
CA PHE A 82 5.27 11.56 3.08
C PHE A 82 6.69 12.06 3.40
N GLY A 83 7.56 11.16 3.87
CA GLY A 83 8.92 11.48 4.28
C GLY A 83 8.96 12.60 5.33
N ASN A 84 10.02 13.42 5.26
CA ASN A 84 10.24 14.58 6.14
C ASN A 84 9.85 15.90 5.44
N CYS A 85 8.80 15.90 4.62
CA CYS A 85 8.42 17.06 3.79
C CYS A 85 7.64 18.16 4.54
N GLY A 86 7.50 18.07 5.86
CA GLY A 86 6.79 19.05 6.67
C GLY A 86 7.14 18.93 8.15
N ALA A 87 6.31 19.54 9.01
CA ALA A 87 6.58 19.68 10.44
C ALA A 87 6.28 18.41 11.27
N LEU A 88 5.70 17.38 10.66
CA LEU A 88 5.36 16.13 11.35
C LEU A 88 6.54 15.16 11.32
N GLU A 89 6.46 14.15 12.19
CA GLU A 89 7.34 12.98 12.13
C GLU A 89 7.34 12.37 10.72
N GLN A 90 8.43 11.68 10.39
CA GLN A 90 8.60 11.03 9.09
C GLN A 90 7.37 10.17 8.75
N HIS A 91 6.81 10.40 7.56
CA HIS A 91 5.60 9.73 7.04
C HIS A 91 4.30 10.01 7.81
N GLY A 92 4.25 11.07 8.60
CA GLY A 92 3.07 11.45 9.38
C GLY A 92 2.78 10.46 10.50
N PHE A 93 1.52 10.38 10.92
CA PHE A 93 1.13 9.69 12.15
C PHE A 93 0.11 8.57 11.96
N ALA A 94 -0.56 8.45 10.81
CA ALA A 94 -1.63 7.46 10.63
C ALA A 94 -1.21 6.01 10.94
N ARG A 95 0.01 5.63 10.51
CA ARG A 95 0.65 4.33 10.78
C ARG A 95 1.02 4.06 12.26
N ASN A 96 0.99 5.08 13.11
CA ASN A 96 1.34 5.00 14.53
C ASN A 96 0.09 4.99 15.44
N LYS A 97 -1.12 5.04 14.87
CA LYS A 97 -2.38 5.17 15.61
C LYS A 97 -3.17 3.88 15.61
N LEU A 98 -4.03 3.72 16.62
CA LEU A 98 -5.00 2.63 16.64
C LEU A 98 -6.24 3.06 15.85
N TRP A 99 -6.55 2.30 14.81
CA TRP A 99 -7.75 2.44 14.00
C TRP A 99 -8.90 1.65 14.62
N LYS A 100 -10.13 2.02 14.26
CA LYS A 100 -11.33 1.29 14.67
C LYS A 100 -11.96 0.64 13.45
N ILE A 101 -12.62 -0.50 13.63
CA ILE A 101 -13.51 -1.05 12.60
C ILE A 101 -14.70 -0.09 12.47
N ASP A 102 -15.01 0.31 11.23
CA ASP A 102 -16.18 1.13 10.91
C ASP A 102 -17.35 0.19 10.64
N GLU A 103 -18.20 -0.02 11.66
CA GLU A 103 -19.38 -0.91 11.57
C GLU A 103 -20.46 -0.38 10.62
N ASN A 104 -20.42 0.91 10.27
CA ASN A 104 -21.42 1.55 9.40
C ASN A 104 -20.74 2.38 8.30
N PRO A 105 -19.95 1.74 7.42
CA PRO A 105 -19.19 2.45 6.41
C PRO A 105 -20.14 2.99 5.32
N PRO A 106 -19.88 4.19 4.76
CA PRO A 106 -20.62 4.67 3.60
C PRO A 106 -20.45 3.72 2.42
N HIS A 107 -21.54 3.43 1.70
CA HIS A 107 -21.55 2.54 0.54
C HIS A 107 -20.44 2.90 -0.46
N LEU A 108 -19.70 1.88 -0.90
CA LEU A 108 -18.79 1.94 -2.03
C LEU A 108 -19.46 1.32 -3.27
N PRO A 109 -18.99 1.62 -4.50
CA PRO A 109 -19.51 1.02 -5.72
C PRO A 109 -19.59 -0.52 -5.63
N LEU A 110 -20.60 -1.11 -6.26
CA LEU A 110 -20.88 -2.56 -6.19
C LEU A 110 -19.72 -3.46 -6.63
N SER A 111 -18.86 -2.97 -7.55
CA SER A 111 -17.65 -3.65 -8.00
C SER A 111 -16.66 -3.98 -6.88
N ASP A 112 -16.70 -3.22 -5.79
CA ASP A 112 -15.78 -3.37 -4.65
C ASP A 112 -16.32 -4.29 -3.55
N SER A 113 -17.55 -4.80 -3.70
CA SER A 113 -18.26 -5.52 -2.63
C SER A 113 -18.76 -6.91 -3.03
N GLN A 114 -19.01 -7.20 -4.32
CA GLN A 114 -19.50 -8.52 -4.73
C GLN A 114 -18.39 -9.59 -4.64
N GLY A 115 -18.60 -10.59 -3.78
CA GLY A 115 -17.73 -11.77 -3.66
C GLY A 115 -16.38 -11.56 -2.96
N ASN A 116 -16.11 -10.36 -2.44
CA ASN A 116 -14.85 -10.04 -1.76
C ASN A 116 -15.01 -10.12 -0.24
N SER A 117 -13.97 -10.60 0.44
CA SER A 117 -13.83 -10.42 1.89
C SER A 117 -13.22 -9.05 2.15
N PHE A 118 -13.78 -8.24 3.06
CA PHE A 118 -13.27 -6.90 3.32
C PHE A 118 -13.44 -6.47 4.77
N VAL A 119 -12.67 -5.46 5.16
CA VAL A 119 -12.84 -4.71 6.40
C VAL A 119 -12.80 -3.22 6.12
N ASP A 120 -13.69 -2.47 6.75
CA ASP A 120 -13.65 -1.01 6.78
C ASP A 120 -13.08 -0.55 8.12
N LEU A 121 -12.07 0.30 8.05
CA LEU A 121 -11.43 0.93 9.19
C LEU A 121 -11.64 2.45 9.14
N ILE A 122 -11.66 3.08 10.32
CA ILE A 122 -11.75 4.53 10.46
C ILE A 122 -10.73 5.06 11.47
N LEU A 123 -10.05 6.13 11.08
CA LEU A 123 -9.20 6.96 11.90
C LEU A 123 -9.80 8.37 12.00
N LYS A 124 -9.89 8.85 13.25
CA LYS A 124 -10.26 10.22 13.59
C LYS A 124 -9.17 10.81 14.48
N PRO A 125 -8.87 12.12 14.38
CA PRO A 125 -7.85 12.73 15.23
C PRO A 125 -8.25 12.68 16.70
N SER A 126 -7.28 12.41 17.59
CA SER A 126 -7.44 12.61 19.03
C SER A 126 -7.20 14.07 19.43
N GLU A 127 -7.51 14.43 20.67
CA GLU A 127 -7.17 15.75 21.22
C GLU A 127 -5.65 16.02 21.20
N GLU A 128 -4.81 14.99 21.31
CA GLU A 128 -3.36 15.12 21.21
C GLU A 128 -2.93 15.41 19.77
N ASP A 129 -3.58 14.78 18.78
CA ASP A 129 -3.27 14.98 17.36
C ASP A 129 -3.52 16.43 16.95
N LEU A 130 -4.60 17.01 17.47
CA LEU A 130 -4.97 18.40 17.20
C LEU A 130 -3.95 19.41 17.73
N LYS A 131 -3.03 19.02 18.64
CA LYS A 131 -1.97 19.92 19.15
C LYS A 131 -0.88 20.18 18.11
N PHE A 132 -0.56 19.18 17.29
CA PHE A 132 0.51 19.27 16.27
C PHE A 132 -0.02 19.26 14.84
N TRP A 133 -1.24 18.79 14.62
CA TRP A 133 -1.95 18.85 13.34
C TRP A 133 -3.41 19.27 13.57
N PRO A 134 -3.71 20.58 13.63
CA PRO A 134 -5.00 21.13 14.10
C PRO A 134 -6.11 21.04 13.02
N HIS A 135 -6.26 19.86 12.43
CA HIS A 135 -7.24 19.58 11.40
C HIS A 135 -8.14 18.41 11.79
N ILE A 136 -9.45 18.65 11.74
CA ILE A 136 -10.45 17.61 11.99
C ILE A 136 -10.76 16.90 10.67
N PHE A 137 -10.57 15.59 10.64
CA PHE A 137 -10.78 14.76 9.45
C PHE A 137 -11.44 13.43 9.83
N GLU A 138 -12.03 12.77 8.85
CA GLU A 138 -12.31 11.33 8.92
C GLU A 138 -11.51 10.64 7.83
N PHE A 139 -10.66 9.69 8.21
CA PHE A 139 -9.94 8.85 7.27
C PHE A 139 -10.53 7.44 7.36
N ARG A 140 -11.23 7.02 6.31
CA ARG A 140 -11.72 5.65 6.14
C ARG A 140 -10.81 4.87 5.20
N LEU A 141 -10.49 3.64 5.58
CA LEU A 141 -9.70 2.70 4.79
C LEU A 141 -10.51 1.41 4.63
N ARG A 142 -10.83 1.06 3.38
CA ARG A 142 -11.30 -0.31 3.07
C ARG A 142 -10.12 -1.14 2.62
N VAL A 143 -9.95 -2.31 3.23
CA VAL A 143 -9.07 -3.36 2.71
C VAL A 143 -9.94 -4.51 2.24
N SER A 144 -9.80 -4.92 0.98
CA SER A 144 -10.55 -6.04 0.43
C SER A 144 -9.63 -7.05 -0.25
N LEU A 145 -9.95 -8.32 -0.05
CA LEU A 145 -9.35 -9.45 -0.73
C LEU A 145 -10.37 -10.07 -1.68
N ALA A 146 -10.06 -9.99 -2.97
CA ALA A 146 -10.94 -10.49 -4.01
C ALA A 146 -10.83 -12.01 -4.17
N THR A 147 -11.82 -12.61 -4.83
CA THR A 147 -11.85 -14.07 -5.07
C THR A 147 -10.65 -14.56 -5.87
N ASP A 148 -10.10 -13.75 -6.79
CA ASP A 148 -8.89 -14.03 -7.56
C ASP A 148 -7.57 -13.82 -6.79
N GLY A 149 -7.65 -13.44 -5.50
CA GLY A 149 -6.49 -13.22 -4.63
C GLY A 149 -5.93 -11.79 -4.68
N ARG A 150 -6.49 -10.91 -5.51
CA ARG A 150 -6.11 -9.49 -5.58
C ARG A 150 -6.42 -8.75 -4.28
N LEU A 151 -5.49 -7.91 -3.84
CA LEU A 151 -5.62 -7.08 -2.66
C LEU A 151 -5.87 -5.62 -3.08
N THR A 152 -6.89 -5.00 -2.49
CA THR A 152 -7.24 -3.60 -2.78
C THR A 152 -7.35 -2.81 -1.48
N LEU A 153 -6.73 -1.62 -1.47
CA LEU A 153 -6.84 -0.61 -0.43
C LEU A 153 -7.52 0.62 -1.01
N ILE A 154 -8.65 1.01 -0.44
CA ILE A 154 -9.38 2.24 -0.82
C ILE A 154 -9.33 3.20 0.37
N SER A 155 -8.62 4.31 0.19
CA SER A 155 -8.46 5.36 1.20
C SER A 155 -9.38 6.53 0.87
N ARG A 156 -10.24 6.92 1.82
CA ARG A 156 -11.14 8.08 1.72
C ARG A 156 -10.85 9.05 2.86
N ILE A 157 -10.44 10.26 2.54
CA ILE A 157 -10.11 11.30 3.53
C ILE A 157 -11.08 12.45 3.35
N ARG A 158 -11.89 12.71 4.38
CA ARG A 158 -12.88 13.77 4.39
C ARG A 158 -12.47 14.90 5.32
N ASN A 159 -12.58 16.13 4.83
CA ASN A 159 -12.41 17.30 5.67
C ASN A 159 -13.71 17.61 6.42
N ILE A 160 -13.71 17.36 7.74
CA ILE A 160 -14.82 17.70 8.64
C ILE A 160 -14.52 18.95 9.49
N ASN A 161 -13.41 19.63 9.18
CA ASN A 161 -13.06 20.91 9.78
C ASN A 161 -13.81 22.06 9.10
N GLY A 162 -13.83 23.22 9.74
CA GLY A 162 -14.34 24.47 9.16
C GLY A 162 -13.34 25.21 8.25
N LYS A 163 -12.15 24.64 8.01
CA LYS A 163 -11.07 25.26 7.22
C LYS A 163 -10.44 24.24 6.27
N PRO A 164 -9.89 24.69 5.12
CA PRO A 164 -9.15 23.80 4.24
C PRO A 164 -7.87 23.27 4.91
N PHE A 165 -7.40 22.10 4.47
CA PHE A 165 -6.09 21.58 4.83
C PHE A 165 -5.44 20.84 3.68
N ASN A 166 -4.11 20.75 3.73
CA ASN A 166 -3.31 20.09 2.71
C ASN A 166 -2.71 18.80 3.26
N PHE A 167 -2.58 17.77 2.43
CA PHE A 167 -1.88 16.55 2.81
C PHE A 167 -1.19 15.89 1.63
N SER A 168 -0.17 15.10 1.93
CA SER A 168 0.40 14.09 1.04
C SER A 168 0.06 12.70 1.58
N PHE A 169 0.09 11.71 0.71
CA PHE A 169 -0.35 10.36 1.06
C PHE A 169 0.46 9.30 0.32
N ALA A 170 0.71 8.15 0.96
CA ALA A 170 1.25 6.97 0.29
C ALA A 170 0.77 5.67 0.96
N CYS A 171 0.46 4.68 0.12
CA CYS A 171 0.40 3.27 0.52
C CYS A 171 1.80 2.67 0.34
N HIS A 172 2.55 2.51 1.43
CA HIS A 172 3.96 2.14 1.36
C HIS A 172 4.16 0.63 1.27
N ALA A 173 4.08 0.04 0.08
CA ALA A 173 3.95 -1.42 -0.06
C ALA A 173 5.30 -2.12 -0.13
N TYR A 174 5.63 -2.92 0.89
CA TYR A 174 6.83 -3.77 0.93
C TYR A 174 6.53 -5.09 0.23
N LEU A 175 6.87 -5.20 -1.05
CA LEU A 175 6.71 -6.44 -1.80
C LEU A 175 7.79 -7.45 -1.40
N SER A 176 7.41 -8.70 -1.17
CA SER A 176 8.39 -9.79 -1.01
C SER A 176 8.86 -10.23 -2.38
N VAL A 177 10.16 -10.13 -2.64
CA VAL A 177 10.79 -10.54 -3.91
C VAL A 177 11.79 -11.66 -3.66
N SER A 178 12.23 -12.36 -4.70
CA SER A 178 13.17 -13.48 -4.60
C SER A 178 14.62 -13.08 -4.30
N ASP A 179 15.12 -12.09 -5.03
CA ASP A 179 16.41 -11.43 -4.87
C ASP A 179 16.30 -10.11 -5.64
N ILE A 180 16.66 -8.99 -5.00
CA ILE A 180 16.56 -7.66 -5.58
C ILE A 180 17.35 -7.52 -6.89
N SER A 181 18.39 -8.33 -7.10
CA SER A 181 19.17 -8.37 -8.34
C SER A 181 18.44 -9.07 -9.50
N GLU A 182 17.44 -9.90 -9.21
CA GLU A 182 16.59 -10.60 -10.18
C GLU A 182 15.24 -9.87 -10.42
N VAL A 183 15.12 -8.65 -9.92
CA VAL A 183 13.90 -7.85 -9.99
C VAL A 183 14.10 -6.64 -10.89
N ARG A 184 13.07 -6.33 -11.69
CA ARG A 184 12.98 -5.05 -12.40
C ARG A 184 11.59 -4.44 -12.30
N VAL A 185 11.51 -3.13 -12.44
CA VAL A 185 10.25 -2.38 -12.47
C VAL A 185 10.02 -1.81 -13.86
N GLU A 186 8.84 -2.05 -14.41
CA GLU A 186 8.38 -1.55 -15.71
C GLU A 186 7.16 -0.61 -15.54
N GLY A 187 6.97 0.31 -16.49
CA GLY A 187 5.94 1.34 -16.48
C GLY A 187 6.39 2.68 -15.89
N LEU A 188 7.70 2.84 -15.64
CA LEU A 188 8.33 4.05 -15.11
C LEU A 188 9.36 4.66 -16.07
N GLU A 189 9.53 4.04 -17.24
CA GLU A 189 10.46 4.46 -18.28
C GLU A 189 10.12 5.88 -18.73
N THR A 190 11.14 6.69 -19.04
CA THR A 190 10.99 8.07 -19.54
C THR A 190 10.32 9.06 -18.58
N LEU A 191 9.91 8.63 -17.38
CA LEU A 191 9.29 9.52 -16.40
C LEU A 191 10.33 10.35 -15.67
N ASP A 192 9.92 11.56 -15.29
CA ASP A 192 10.66 12.35 -14.32
C ASP A 192 10.53 11.73 -12.92
N TYR A 193 11.63 11.73 -12.18
CA TYR A 193 11.65 11.34 -10.77
C TYR A 193 12.43 12.35 -9.92
N ILE A 194 12.08 12.40 -8.65
CA ILE A 194 12.78 13.15 -7.60
C ILE A 194 13.63 12.16 -6.82
N ASP A 195 14.93 12.40 -6.74
CA ASP A 195 15.87 11.51 -6.05
C ASP A 195 16.12 11.99 -4.61
N ASN A 196 15.61 11.25 -3.63
CA ASN A 196 15.78 11.59 -2.22
C ASN A 196 17.23 11.40 -1.73
N LEU A 197 18.05 10.62 -2.43
CA LEU A 197 19.48 10.45 -2.14
C LEU A 197 20.33 11.59 -2.70
N PHE A 198 19.79 12.30 -3.70
CA PHE A 198 20.46 13.41 -4.40
C PHE A 198 19.77 14.74 -4.17
N GLN A 199 19.58 15.11 -2.90
CA GLN A 199 19.02 16.42 -2.48
C GLN A 199 17.63 16.74 -3.07
N LYS A 200 16.83 15.74 -3.44
CA LYS A 200 15.54 15.91 -4.14
C LYS A 200 15.69 16.59 -5.50
N GLU A 201 16.82 16.41 -6.17
CA GLU A 201 16.99 16.84 -7.54
C GLU A 201 16.10 16.01 -8.48
N ARG A 202 15.67 16.64 -9.57
CA ARG A 202 14.81 16.03 -10.59
C ARG A 202 15.66 15.48 -11.73
N PHE A 203 15.40 14.23 -12.07
CA PHE A 203 16.01 13.52 -13.19
C PHE A 203 14.91 12.88 -14.05
N THR A 204 15.29 12.28 -15.18
CA THR A 204 14.39 11.54 -16.06
C THR A 204 14.94 10.13 -16.24
N GLU A 205 14.11 9.11 -16.05
CA GLU A 205 14.50 7.71 -16.26
C GLU A 205 14.80 7.45 -17.74
N GLN A 206 15.92 6.77 -18.02
CA GLN A 206 16.40 6.52 -19.39
C GLN A 206 16.50 5.03 -19.71
N GLY A 207 16.39 4.14 -18.72
CA GLY A 207 16.41 2.69 -18.94
C GLY A 207 15.09 2.16 -19.49
N ASP A 208 15.17 1.02 -20.20
CA ASP A 208 14.00 0.25 -20.65
C ASP A 208 13.22 -0.38 -19.48
N ALA A 209 13.88 -0.53 -18.33
CA ALA A 209 13.29 -0.93 -17.05
C ALA A 209 14.21 -0.47 -15.91
N LEU A 210 13.65 -0.24 -14.72
CA LEU A 210 14.43 0.07 -13.53
C LEU A 210 14.97 -1.21 -12.91
N THR A 211 16.30 -1.30 -12.77
CA THR A 211 17.03 -2.37 -12.07
C THR A 211 17.76 -1.81 -10.84
N PHE A 212 18.28 -2.71 -10.00
CA PHE A 212 18.81 -2.35 -8.67
C PHE A 212 20.25 -2.84 -8.50
N GLU A 213 21.19 -1.90 -8.47
CA GLU A 213 22.61 -2.16 -8.18
C GLU A 213 23.13 -1.37 -6.96
N SER A 214 22.26 -0.55 -6.36
CA SER A 214 22.57 0.32 -5.22
C SER A 214 21.30 0.77 -4.48
N GLU A 215 21.45 1.60 -3.45
CA GLU A 215 20.31 2.22 -2.75
C GLU A 215 19.47 3.05 -3.73
N VAL A 216 18.16 2.87 -3.68
CA VAL A 216 17.19 3.63 -4.47
C VAL A 216 16.17 4.23 -3.51
N ASP A 217 15.94 5.53 -3.62
CA ASP A 217 14.87 6.26 -2.93
C ASP A 217 14.34 7.35 -3.88
N ARG A 218 13.44 6.97 -4.78
CA ARG A 218 12.98 7.80 -5.90
C ARG A 218 11.46 7.98 -5.87
N VAL A 219 11.00 9.19 -6.18
CA VAL A 219 9.59 9.50 -6.39
C VAL A 219 9.36 9.81 -7.87
N TYR A 220 8.79 8.87 -8.61
CA TYR A 220 8.37 9.05 -10.00
C TYR A 220 7.07 9.84 -10.03
N VAL A 221 7.08 10.99 -10.72
CA VAL A 221 5.97 11.94 -10.69
C VAL A 221 5.05 11.75 -11.89
N SER A 222 3.74 11.91 -11.69
CA SER A 222 2.73 11.80 -12.77
C SER A 222 2.81 10.48 -13.56
N SER A 223 3.05 9.38 -12.85
CA SER A 223 3.19 8.03 -13.40
C SER A 223 1.87 7.45 -13.94
N PRO A 224 1.93 6.50 -14.90
CA PRO A 224 0.77 5.76 -15.40
C PRO A 224 -0.06 5.10 -14.29
N SER A 225 -1.30 4.72 -14.56
CA SER A 225 -2.14 4.03 -13.56
C SER A 225 -1.71 2.60 -13.25
N MET A 226 -0.74 2.05 -13.98
CA MET A 226 -0.19 0.72 -13.76
C MET A 226 1.35 0.76 -13.69
N VAL A 227 1.91 -0.02 -12.77
CA VAL A 227 3.35 -0.33 -12.67
C VAL A 227 3.50 -1.84 -12.48
N ALA A 228 4.50 -2.44 -13.10
CA ALA A 228 4.79 -3.87 -12.98
C ALA A 228 6.13 -4.10 -12.29
N VAL A 229 6.17 -5.03 -11.33
CA VAL A 229 7.42 -5.50 -10.69
C VAL A 229 7.62 -6.94 -11.08
N ILE A 230 8.61 -7.20 -11.93
CA ILE A 230 8.90 -8.52 -12.47
C ILE A 230 9.99 -9.16 -11.62
N ASP A 231 9.67 -10.33 -11.07
CA ASP A 231 10.57 -11.19 -10.30
C ASP A 231 10.89 -12.40 -11.17
N HIS A 232 12.09 -12.40 -11.78
CA HIS A 232 12.48 -13.39 -12.79
C HIS A 232 12.69 -14.77 -12.19
N GLU A 233 13.27 -14.86 -10.99
CA GLU A 233 13.57 -16.12 -10.34
C GLU A 233 12.28 -16.87 -9.93
N LYS A 234 11.30 -16.15 -9.35
CA LYS A 234 9.99 -16.73 -9.02
C LYS A 234 9.03 -16.77 -10.21
N LYS A 235 9.42 -16.25 -11.38
CA LYS A 235 8.62 -16.23 -12.62
C LYS A 235 7.23 -15.62 -12.40
N ARG A 236 7.18 -14.54 -11.63
CA ARG A 236 5.95 -13.81 -11.33
C ARG A 236 6.12 -12.31 -11.56
N THR A 237 4.98 -11.65 -11.68
CA THR A 237 4.89 -10.21 -11.76
C THR A 237 3.87 -9.70 -10.74
N PHE A 238 4.29 -8.77 -9.89
CA PHE A 238 3.34 -7.93 -9.15
C PHE A 238 2.83 -6.85 -10.08
N VAL A 239 1.52 -6.78 -10.26
CA VAL A 239 0.86 -5.71 -11.00
C VAL A 239 0.21 -4.77 -10.01
N ILE A 240 0.66 -3.52 -10.06
CA ILE A 240 0.22 -2.44 -9.19
C ILE A 240 -0.71 -1.56 -10.00
N ARG A 241 -1.94 -1.38 -9.56
CA ARG A 241 -2.91 -0.46 -10.15
C ARG A 241 -3.26 0.64 -9.18
N LYS A 242 -3.32 1.87 -9.68
CA LYS A 242 -3.51 3.05 -8.84
C LYS A 242 -4.46 4.07 -9.47
N GLU A 243 -5.36 4.61 -8.65
CA GLU A 243 -6.28 5.68 -9.00
C GLU A 243 -6.26 6.75 -7.91
N GLY A 244 -6.30 8.03 -8.28
CA GLY A 244 -6.14 9.14 -7.32
C GLY A 244 -4.74 9.26 -6.71
N LEU A 245 -3.78 8.44 -7.17
CA LEU A 245 -2.39 8.37 -6.71
C LEU A 245 -1.45 8.59 -7.92
N PRO A 246 -1.12 9.84 -8.26
CA PRO A 246 -0.35 10.16 -9.46
C PRO A 246 1.13 9.79 -9.35
N ASP A 247 1.68 9.62 -8.16
CA ASP A 247 3.11 9.41 -7.95
C ASP A 247 3.40 7.97 -7.52
N VAL A 248 4.61 7.49 -7.82
CA VAL A 248 5.11 6.17 -7.39
C VAL A 248 6.43 6.36 -6.68
N VAL A 249 6.54 5.79 -5.49
CA VAL A 249 7.81 5.73 -4.78
C VAL A 249 8.42 4.37 -5.03
N VAL A 250 9.69 4.34 -5.43
CA VAL A 250 10.48 3.10 -5.45
C VAL A 250 11.58 3.23 -4.41
N TRP A 251 11.63 2.28 -3.47
CA TRP A 251 12.62 2.29 -2.41
C TRP A 251 13.22 0.90 -2.15
N ASN A 252 14.55 0.84 -2.13
CA ASN A 252 15.31 -0.26 -1.57
C ASN A 252 16.48 0.33 -0.76
N PRO A 253 16.63 -0.01 0.53
CA PRO A 253 17.64 0.58 1.41
C PRO A 253 19.08 0.20 1.05
N TRP A 254 19.28 -0.92 0.38
CA TRP A 254 20.61 -1.51 0.19
C TRP A 254 21.38 -1.75 1.51
N GLU A 255 22.61 -2.21 1.38
CA GLU A 255 23.40 -2.72 2.51
C GLU A 255 23.60 -1.71 3.65
N LYS A 256 24.03 -0.48 3.33
CA LYS A 256 24.43 0.50 4.35
C LYS A 256 23.24 0.99 5.16
N LYS A 257 22.12 1.30 4.50
CA LYS A 257 20.92 1.78 5.18
C LYS A 257 20.26 0.68 5.99
N SER A 258 20.23 -0.56 5.47
CA SER A 258 19.69 -1.72 6.21
C SER A 258 20.40 -1.95 7.53
N LYS A 259 21.74 -1.94 7.54
CA LYS A 259 22.53 -2.07 8.77
C LYS A 259 22.29 -0.95 9.79
N ALA A 260 21.88 0.23 9.33
CA ALA A 260 21.60 1.38 10.20
C ALA A 260 20.18 1.37 10.79
N MET A 261 19.28 0.52 10.29
CA MET A 261 17.89 0.42 10.77
C MET A 261 17.76 -0.67 11.83
N PRO A 262 17.52 -0.34 13.12
CA PRO A 262 17.49 -1.33 14.20
C PRO A 262 16.31 -2.31 14.09
N ASP A 263 15.24 -1.93 13.40
CA ASP A 263 14.04 -2.72 13.15
C ASP A 263 14.07 -3.45 11.79
N PHE A 264 15.24 -3.53 11.14
CA PHE A 264 15.45 -4.15 9.83
C PHE A 264 16.67 -5.09 9.86
N GLY A 265 16.58 -6.26 9.24
CA GLY A 265 17.68 -7.19 9.12
C GLY A 265 18.72 -6.74 8.09
N ASP A 266 19.99 -6.92 8.42
CA ASP A 266 21.14 -6.35 7.69
C ASP A 266 21.14 -6.73 6.19
N GLU A 267 20.71 -7.94 5.86
CA GLU A 267 20.67 -8.48 4.49
C GLU A 267 19.25 -8.58 3.92
N GLU A 268 18.23 -8.12 4.65
CA GLU A 268 16.83 -8.29 4.24
C GLU A 268 16.45 -7.41 3.04
N TYR A 269 17.27 -6.41 2.69
CA TYR A 269 17.06 -5.58 1.50
C TYR A 269 17.06 -6.41 0.21
N LYS A 270 17.72 -7.57 0.22
CA LYS A 270 17.74 -8.48 -0.92
C LYS A 270 16.38 -9.09 -1.22
N GLN A 271 15.48 -9.15 -0.25
CA GLN A 271 14.23 -9.90 -0.34
C GLN A 271 12.99 -8.99 -0.37
N MET A 272 13.22 -7.69 -0.56
CA MET A 272 12.17 -6.68 -0.52
C MET A 272 12.37 -5.61 -1.59
N LEU A 273 11.24 -5.08 -2.07
CA LEU A 273 11.21 -3.85 -2.83
C LEU A 273 9.97 -3.08 -2.40
N CYS A 274 10.13 -1.79 -2.12
CA CYS A 274 8.97 -0.91 -1.94
C CYS A 274 8.57 -0.29 -3.27
N VAL A 275 7.31 -0.47 -3.66
CA VAL A 275 6.69 0.24 -4.78
C VAL A 275 5.33 0.77 -4.33
N ASP A 276 5.28 2.07 -4.11
CA ASP A 276 4.16 2.72 -3.43
C ASP A 276 3.19 3.35 -4.43
N GLY A 277 1.91 3.39 -4.10
CA GLY A 277 0.96 4.32 -4.72
C GLY A 277 0.87 5.58 -3.88
N ALA A 278 1.19 6.74 -4.45
CA ALA A 278 1.38 7.97 -3.69
C ALA A 278 0.82 9.25 -4.35
N ILE A 279 0.71 10.30 -3.53
CA ILE A 279 0.50 11.68 -3.91
C ILE A 279 1.42 12.56 -3.06
N ILE A 280 2.51 13.02 -3.67
CA ILE A 280 3.63 13.67 -2.97
C ILE A 280 3.94 15.01 -3.61
N GLU A 281 4.19 15.03 -4.93
CA GLU A 281 4.66 16.24 -5.64
C GLU A 281 3.61 17.35 -5.60
N LYS A 282 2.34 16.97 -5.75
CA LYS A 282 1.21 17.89 -5.67
C LYS A 282 0.29 17.45 -4.53
N PRO A 283 0.52 17.95 -3.30
CA PRO A 283 -0.35 17.66 -2.16
C PRO A 283 -1.82 17.99 -2.45
N VAL A 284 -2.73 17.21 -1.88
CA VAL A 284 -4.17 17.44 -1.98
C VAL A 284 -4.56 18.56 -1.04
N THR A 285 -5.35 19.52 -1.54
CA THR A 285 -6.03 20.53 -0.73
C THR A 285 -7.51 20.16 -0.63
N LEU A 286 -8.01 19.88 0.56
CA LEU A 286 -9.44 19.63 0.80
C LEU A 286 -10.11 20.85 1.44
N LYS A 287 -11.12 21.41 0.81
CA LYS A 287 -12.02 22.41 1.42
C LYS A 287 -12.98 21.75 2.42
N PRO A 288 -13.62 22.54 3.31
CA PRO A 288 -14.61 22.01 4.23
C PRO A 288 -15.69 21.16 3.52
N GLY A 289 -15.90 19.95 4.00
CA GLY A 289 -16.90 19.00 3.46
C GLY A 289 -16.43 18.17 2.26
N GLU A 290 -15.32 18.53 1.60
CA GLU A 290 -14.76 17.74 0.50
C GLU A 290 -14.14 16.44 0.99
N GLU A 291 -14.11 15.45 0.09
CA GLU A 291 -13.50 14.13 0.30
C GLU A 291 -12.59 13.79 -0.88
N TRP A 292 -11.40 13.27 -0.56
CA TRP A 292 -10.48 12.69 -1.54
C TRP A 292 -10.54 11.17 -1.44
N THR A 293 -10.42 10.49 -2.59
CA THR A 293 -10.33 9.03 -2.69
C THR A 293 -9.07 8.62 -3.44
N GLY A 294 -8.33 7.67 -2.88
CA GLY A 294 -7.24 6.97 -3.56
C GLY A 294 -7.46 5.46 -3.51
N ARG A 295 -7.19 4.79 -4.63
CA ARG A 295 -7.25 3.32 -4.76
C ARG A 295 -5.86 2.80 -5.08
N PHE A 296 -5.43 1.81 -4.30
CA PHE A 296 -4.18 1.08 -4.50
C PHE A 296 -4.48 -0.41 -4.54
N GLU A 297 -4.13 -1.06 -5.63
CA GLU A 297 -4.47 -2.45 -5.91
C GLU A 297 -3.22 -3.24 -6.29
N LEU A 298 -3.06 -4.41 -5.67
CA LEU A 298 -1.97 -5.35 -5.91
C LEU A 298 -2.55 -6.68 -6.39
N SER A 299 -1.98 -7.20 -7.47
CA SER A 299 -2.24 -8.55 -7.96
C SER A 299 -0.93 -9.23 -8.36
N VAL A 300 -0.94 -10.56 -8.43
CA VAL A 300 0.21 -11.34 -8.88
C VAL A 300 -0.21 -12.20 -10.06
N VAL A 301 0.54 -12.10 -11.15
CA VAL A 301 0.34 -12.90 -12.36
C VAL A 301 1.64 -13.63 -12.72
N PRO A 302 1.60 -14.76 -13.44
CA PRO A 302 2.83 -15.35 -13.99
C PRO A 302 3.48 -14.37 -14.99
N SER A 303 4.82 -14.29 -15.02
CA SER A 303 5.52 -13.29 -15.85
C SER A 303 5.23 -13.40 -17.34
N SER A 304 4.79 -14.58 -17.82
CA SER A 304 4.36 -14.78 -19.21
C SER A 304 3.11 -13.98 -19.60
N PHE A 305 2.34 -13.46 -18.64
CA PHE A 305 1.10 -12.70 -18.90
C PHE A 305 1.29 -11.18 -18.85
N CYS A 306 2.44 -10.68 -18.41
CA CYS A 306 2.61 -9.23 -18.21
C CYS A 306 2.81 -8.46 -19.52
N SER A 307 3.40 -9.08 -20.56
CA SER A 307 3.58 -8.44 -21.87
C SER A 307 2.26 -7.95 -22.46
N ASP A 308 1.17 -8.69 -22.20
CA ASP A 308 -0.15 -8.42 -22.80
C ASP A 308 -0.97 -7.43 -21.97
N LEU A 309 -0.61 -7.20 -20.70
CA LEU A 309 -1.35 -6.33 -19.76
C LEU A 309 -0.89 -4.87 -19.79
N LEU A 310 0.34 -4.62 -20.24
CA LEU A 310 0.93 -3.29 -20.38
C LEU A 310 0.70 -2.66 -21.75
N ASP A 311 0.18 -3.43 -22.73
CA ASP A 311 -0.13 -2.94 -24.06
C ASP A 311 -1.60 -2.48 -24.14
N PRO A 312 -1.89 -1.17 -24.23
CA PRO A 312 -3.26 -0.66 -24.34
C PRO A 312 -3.96 -1.01 -25.68
N GLY A 313 -3.28 -1.75 -26.58
CA GLY A 313 -3.76 -2.05 -27.94
C GLY A 313 -4.66 -3.29 -28.11
N HIS A 314 -4.79 -4.20 -27.14
CA HIS A 314 -5.55 -5.43 -27.33
C HIS A 314 -6.99 -5.38 -26.77
N HIS A 315 -7.85 -4.64 -27.47
CA HIS A 315 -9.27 -4.98 -27.51
C HIS A 315 -9.46 -6.15 -28.48
N HIS A 316 -9.61 -7.37 -27.96
CA HIS A 316 -10.15 -8.47 -28.76
C HIS A 316 -11.65 -8.27 -28.96
N PHE A 317 -12.03 -8.15 -30.24
CA PHE A 317 -13.40 -8.28 -30.75
C PHE A 317 -13.96 -9.68 -30.52
#